data_AF-A0A950G9Y5-F1
#
_entry.id   AF-A0A950G9Y5-F1
#
_cell.length_a   1.000
_cell.length_b   1.000
_cell.length_c   1.000
_cell.angle_alpha   90.00
_cell.angle_beta   90.00
_cell.angle_gamma   90.00
#
_symmetry.space_group_name_H-M   'P 1'
#
loop_
_entity.id
_entity.type
_entity.pdbx_description
1 polymer ?
#
loop_
_entity_poly.entity_id
_entity_poly.type
_entity_poly.pdbx_seq_one_letter_code
_entity_poly.pdbx_strand_id
1 'polypeptide(L)'
;MGRPGLSLALLLGPALATGVLSFSANPAQAQQAFSDGQLVTPSSGIARPEDVGVRARTTIKLYVPAGGSANISPPSPQHSAASEEVPPVSGLYTWNTPASLACVYRLVPVEDESCNPYVVSQNPSAGSRAIAIVDAFHAPNAATDLAAFSSQFGLLPPDFHQIYASAGRCSSGGTQPGYDAGWESEETLNIEWAHAMAPRARIYLVEAASDSLADLLTAVTVANQCLTASGGGEVSMSWGLDEFSGETSLDGYFTQPGVVYFAGAGDSGSLLYPSASPNVVSVGGTSLVRNLLSWRGNLGDFEGEAVWSWGSAAGTGAGPSAYEPRPHYQDPIHNIVGNSRGAPDLAAVADPSTGVWIYMSGWYLVGGTSVATPIWAGIVNAAGRFSASTAAELTHIYSRSFLSAETPPGFSDISSGTCGMSATGVFDIYLATRGWDFCSGVGSPLGYSGK
;
A
#
# COMPACT_ATOMS: atom_id res chain seq x y z
N MET A 1 91.96 19.52 8.06
CA MET A 1 91.33 18.23 7.70
C MET A 1 90.20 17.97 8.68
N GLY A 2 88.99 18.40 8.34
CA GLY A 2 87.77 18.19 9.13
C GLY A 2 86.73 17.55 8.22
N ARG A 3 86.19 16.40 8.62
CA ARG A 3 85.22 15.60 7.87
C ARG A 3 83.82 16.23 7.93
N PRO A 4 83.04 16.22 6.84
CA PRO A 4 81.72 16.86 6.77
C PRO A 4 80.60 15.95 7.29
N GLY A 5 79.55 16.57 7.82
CA GLY A 5 78.32 15.92 8.26
C GLY A 5 77.39 15.57 7.10
N LEU A 6 76.71 14.42 7.22
CA LEU A 6 75.57 14.04 6.38
C LEU A 6 74.26 14.33 7.13
N SER A 7 73.43 15.19 6.54
CA SER A 7 72.02 15.37 6.91
C SER A 7 71.16 14.31 6.22
N LEU A 8 70.36 13.59 7.00
CA LEU A 8 69.37 12.62 6.52
C LEU A 8 68.06 13.38 6.24
N ALA A 9 67.72 13.57 4.97
CA ALA A 9 66.43 14.11 4.54
C ALA A 9 65.45 12.95 4.29
N LEU A 10 64.34 12.94 5.04
CA LEU A 10 63.21 12.04 4.86
C LEU A 10 62.44 12.46 3.59
N LEU A 11 62.43 11.60 2.56
CA LEU A 11 61.56 11.74 1.38
C LEU A 11 60.24 11.01 1.66
N LEU A 12 59.15 11.78 1.81
CA LEU A 12 57.78 11.29 1.78
C LEU A 12 57.40 10.96 0.32
N GLY A 13 57.29 9.67 0.00
CA GLY A 13 56.66 9.21 -1.23
C GLY A 13 55.15 9.03 -1.02
N PRO A 14 54.30 9.30 -2.04
CA PRO A 14 52.86 9.13 -1.90
C PRO A 14 52.52 7.63 -1.94
N ALA A 15 52.06 7.09 -0.81
CA ALA A 15 51.38 5.82 -0.80
C ALA A 15 49.97 6.02 -1.37
N LEU A 16 49.73 5.48 -2.58
CA LEU A 16 48.39 5.27 -3.10
C LEU A 16 47.68 4.26 -2.20
N ALA A 17 46.92 4.77 -1.23
CA ALA A 17 45.88 4.00 -0.58
C ALA A 17 44.69 3.91 -1.54
N THR A 18 44.55 2.79 -2.23
CA THR A 18 43.28 2.42 -2.87
C THR A 18 42.27 2.11 -1.77
N GLY A 19 41.69 3.16 -1.19
CA GLY A 19 40.49 3.05 -0.37
C GLY A 19 39.35 2.69 -1.31
N VAL A 20 38.89 1.44 -1.23
CA VAL A 20 37.56 1.08 -1.74
C VAL A 20 36.57 1.86 -0.87
N LEU A 21 36.13 3.02 -1.37
CA LEU A 21 34.99 3.74 -0.83
C LEU A 21 33.74 2.92 -1.16
N SER A 22 33.37 2.03 -0.24
CA SER A 22 32.05 1.41 -0.22
C SER A 22 31.03 2.49 0.10
N PHE A 23 30.53 3.20 -0.92
CA PHE A 23 29.32 3.98 -0.78
C PHE A 23 28.14 3.01 -0.69
N SER A 24 27.82 2.55 0.51
CA SER A 24 26.47 2.06 0.79
C SER A 24 25.55 3.26 0.59
N ALA A 25 24.79 3.27 -0.51
CA ALA A 25 23.77 4.28 -0.72
C ALA A 25 22.79 4.18 0.45
N ASN A 26 22.63 5.26 1.20
CA ASN A 26 21.59 5.33 2.21
C ASN A 26 20.25 5.31 1.47
N PRO A 27 19.31 4.38 1.75
CA PRO A 27 18.01 4.31 1.05
C PRO A 27 17.26 5.65 1.08
N ALA A 28 17.43 6.47 2.13
CA ALA A 28 16.89 7.82 2.21
C ALA A 28 17.39 8.79 1.12
N GLN A 29 18.58 8.56 0.55
CA GLN A 29 19.12 9.36 -0.56
C GLN A 29 18.64 8.87 -1.94
N ALA A 30 18.24 7.59 -2.05
CA ALA A 30 17.65 7.05 -3.28
C ALA A 30 16.25 7.63 -3.55
N GLN A 31 15.55 8.04 -2.48
CA GLN A 31 14.21 8.61 -2.53
C GLN A 31 14.14 9.99 -3.25
N GLN A 32 15.26 10.72 -3.34
CA GLN A 32 15.31 12.04 -4.00
C GLN A 32 15.58 11.99 -5.52
N ALA A 33 15.80 10.81 -6.11
CA ALA A 33 16.18 10.70 -7.53
C ALA A 33 15.01 10.70 -8.53
N PHE A 34 13.76 10.80 -8.08
CA PHE A 34 12.56 10.63 -8.91
C PHE A 34 11.98 11.94 -9.48
N SER A 35 12.83 12.83 -9.99
CA SER A 35 12.44 14.25 -10.19
C SER A 35 11.78 14.64 -11.52
N ASP A 36 11.52 13.72 -12.46
CA ASP A 36 11.04 14.17 -13.80
C ASP A 36 9.55 13.87 -14.08
N GLY A 37 8.85 13.09 -13.24
CA GLY A 37 7.41 12.81 -13.38
C GLY A 37 6.50 13.67 -12.49
N GLN A 38 5.21 13.71 -12.82
CA GLN A 38 4.19 14.45 -12.09
C GLN A 38 3.28 13.52 -11.29
N LEU A 39 3.05 13.87 -10.02
CA LEU A 39 2.04 13.23 -9.19
C LEU A 39 0.68 13.91 -9.37
N VAL A 40 -0.36 13.10 -9.58
CA VAL A 40 -1.75 13.57 -9.73
C VAL A 40 -2.61 12.91 -8.65
N THR A 41 -3.35 13.74 -7.91
CA THR A 41 -4.39 13.26 -6.98
C THR A 41 -5.75 13.43 -7.66
N PRO A 42 -6.51 12.34 -7.91
CA PRO A 42 -7.88 12.45 -8.39
C PRO A 42 -8.75 13.35 -7.53
N SER A 43 -9.82 13.91 -8.10
CA SER A 43 -10.78 14.72 -7.35
C SER A 43 -11.40 13.98 -6.16
N SER A 44 -11.55 12.66 -6.27
CA SER A 44 -12.02 11.76 -5.21
C SER A 44 -11.05 11.63 -4.05
N GLY A 45 -9.76 11.95 -4.23
CA GLY A 45 -8.71 11.86 -3.20
C GLY A 45 -8.38 13.20 -2.51
N ILE A 46 -9.05 14.29 -2.90
CA ILE A 46 -8.80 15.63 -2.36
C ILE A 46 -9.56 15.80 -1.05
N ALA A 47 -8.85 16.09 0.04
CA ALA A 47 -9.46 16.46 1.31
C ALA A 47 -10.21 17.79 1.19
N ARG A 48 -11.41 17.86 1.79
CA ARG A 48 -12.16 19.10 1.93
C ARG A 48 -12.67 19.24 3.36
N PRO A 49 -12.59 20.45 3.97
CA PRO A 49 -13.06 20.65 5.34
C PRO A 49 -14.54 20.29 5.56
N GLU A 50 -15.38 20.45 4.55
CA GLU A 50 -16.81 20.12 4.61
C GLU A 50 -17.11 18.62 4.59
N ASP A 51 -16.14 17.77 4.24
CA ASP A 51 -16.34 16.33 4.07
C ASP A 51 -16.08 15.55 5.37
N VAL A 52 -15.45 16.16 6.39
CA VAL A 52 -15.10 15.52 7.66
C VAL A 52 -16.35 14.95 8.36
N GLY A 53 -16.36 13.63 8.58
CA GLY A 53 -17.49 12.89 9.15
C GLY A 53 -18.70 12.72 8.21
N VAL A 54 -18.60 13.15 6.95
CA VAL A 54 -19.72 13.16 5.99
C VAL A 54 -19.39 12.36 4.72
N ARG A 55 -18.26 12.61 4.07
CA ARG A 55 -17.84 11.94 2.83
C ARG A 55 -16.41 11.45 2.93
N ALA A 56 -16.18 10.25 2.40
CA ALA A 56 -14.85 9.70 2.28
C ALA A 56 -14.15 10.20 1.02
N ARG A 57 -12.82 10.12 1.07
CA ARG A 57 -11.93 10.31 -0.06
C ARG A 57 -11.10 9.05 -0.29
N THR A 58 -10.71 8.84 -1.54
CA THR A 58 -9.83 7.74 -1.94
C THR A 58 -8.38 8.00 -1.51
N THR A 59 -7.58 6.94 -1.38
CA THR A 59 -6.15 7.00 -1.00
C THR A 59 -5.22 6.58 -2.13
N ILE A 60 -5.59 6.95 -3.37
CA ILE A 60 -4.85 6.66 -4.60
C ILE A 60 -4.14 7.90 -5.12
N LYS A 61 -2.97 7.68 -5.70
CA LYS A 61 -2.22 8.67 -6.47
C LYS A 61 -1.86 8.12 -7.84
N LEU A 62 -2.04 8.93 -8.88
CA LEU A 62 -1.56 8.60 -10.23
C LEU A 62 -0.18 9.21 -10.44
N TYR A 63 0.67 8.46 -11.14
CA TYR A 63 1.98 8.94 -11.56
C TYR A 63 2.01 9.11 -13.08
N VAL A 64 2.47 10.28 -13.54
CA VAL A 64 2.67 10.59 -14.96
C VAL A 64 4.17 10.75 -15.21
N PRO A 65 4.83 9.83 -15.94
CA PRO A 65 6.25 9.96 -16.26
C PRO A 65 6.57 11.22 -17.08
N ALA A 66 7.82 11.67 -16.99
CA ALA A 66 8.35 12.81 -17.73
C ALA A 66 8.13 12.69 -19.24
N GLY A 67 7.57 13.73 -19.88
CA GLY A 67 7.25 13.70 -21.31
C GLY A 67 5.91 13.05 -21.65
N GLY A 68 5.21 12.47 -20.67
CA GLY A 68 3.79 12.16 -20.75
C GLY A 68 2.92 13.42 -20.63
N SER A 69 1.72 13.41 -21.21
CA SER A 69 0.78 14.53 -21.09
C SER A 69 0.27 14.65 -19.65
N ALA A 70 0.59 15.74 -18.96
CA ALA A 70 0.13 16.07 -17.60
C ALA A 70 -1.41 16.16 -17.42
N ASN A 71 -2.18 16.16 -18.51
CA ASN A 71 -3.64 16.19 -18.51
C ASN A 71 -4.25 14.79 -18.40
N ILE A 72 -3.73 13.93 -17.52
CA ILE A 72 -4.39 12.67 -17.18
C ILE A 72 -5.39 12.97 -16.06
N SER A 73 -6.61 13.35 -16.43
CA SER A 73 -7.76 13.03 -15.58
C SER A 73 -7.89 11.51 -15.51
N PRO A 74 -8.41 10.92 -14.42
CA PRO A 74 -8.74 9.50 -14.44
C PRO A 74 -9.59 9.22 -15.70
N PRO A 75 -9.23 8.20 -16.50
CA PRO A 75 -9.96 7.84 -17.70
C PRO A 75 -11.45 7.80 -17.46
N SER A 76 -12.19 8.43 -18.36
CA SER A 76 -13.63 8.27 -18.50
C SER A 76 -13.88 7.36 -19.70
N PRO A 77 -15.05 6.69 -19.81
CA PRO A 77 -15.46 5.95 -21.02
C PRO A 77 -15.37 6.75 -22.34
N GLN A 78 -15.02 8.04 -22.28
CA GLN A 78 -14.90 8.98 -23.40
C GLN A 78 -13.45 9.39 -23.72
N HIS A 79 -12.43 8.99 -22.95
CA HIS A 79 -11.03 9.43 -23.13
C HIS A 79 -10.07 8.28 -23.50
N SER A 80 -9.18 8.54 -24.46
CA SER A 80 -8.25 7.59 -25.07
C SER A 80 -7.14 7.12 -24.12
N ALA A 81 -6.80 5.83 -24.24
CA ALA A 81 -5.79 5.09 -23.48
C ALA A 81 -4.43 5.81 -23.32
N ALA A 82 -3.85 5.74 -22.12
CA ALA A 82 -2.43 5.99 -21.90
C ALA A 82 -1.59 4.76 -22.31
N SER A 83 -0.47 5.04 -22.99
CA SER A 83 0.56 4.17 -23.61
C SER A 83 0.09 2.88 -24.31
N GLU A 84 0.37 2.77 -25.62
CA GLU A 84 0.26 1.50 -26.37
C GLU A 84 1.26 0.42 -25.91
N GLU A 85 2.24 0.77 -25.09
CA GLU A 85 3.23 -0.17 -24.56
C GLU A 85 2.66 -0.99 -23.40
N VAL A 86 2.91 -2.29 -23.46
CA VAL A 86 2.33 -3.28 -22.55
C VAL A 86 3.34 -3.60 -21.42
N PRO A 87 2.97 -3.48 -20.14
CA PRO A 87 3.85 -3.75 -19.00
C PRO A 87 4.35 -5.20 -18.92
N PRO A 88 5.59 -5.43 -18.45
CA PRO A 88 6.57 -4.42 -18.02
C PRO A 88 7.21 -3.70 -19.24
N VAL A 89 7.25 -2.36 -19.18
CA VAL A 89 7.66 -1.49 -20.31
C VAL A 89 9.16 -1.16 -20.25
N SER A 90 9.96 -1.72 -21.15
CA SER A 90 11.42 -1.53 -21.22
C SER A 90 11.89 -0.10 -20.89
N GLY A 91 12.67 0.07 -19.82
CA GLY A 91 13.14 1.38 -19.36
C GLY A 91 12.46 1.85 -18.07
N LEU A 92 11.30 1.28 -17.72
CA LEU A 92 10.57 1.59 -16.49
C LEU A 92 10.81 0.48 -15.44
N TYR A 93 11.93 0.58 -14.72
CA TYR A 93 12.38 -0.46 -13.77
C TYR A 93 11.83 -0.31 -12.36
N THR A 94 11.14 0.78 -12.06
CA THR A 94 10.69 1.09 -10.70
C THR A 94 9.30 0.60 -10.34
N TRP A 95 8.43 0.42 -11.33
CA TRP A 95 7.07 -0.04 -11.12
C TRP A 95 6.97 -1.56 -11.11
N ASN A 96 6.06 -2.03 -10.26
CA ASN A 96 5.98 -3.43 -9.92
C ASN A 96 4.89 -4.16 -10.71
N THR A 97 5.20 -5.42 -11.01
CA THR A 97 4.27 -6.42 -11.52
C THR A 97 3.85 -7.34 -10.37
N PRO A 98 2.77 -8.13 -10.53
CA PRO A 98 2.40 -9.14 -9.53
C PRO A 98 3.57 -10.07 -9.16
N ALA A 99 4.35 -10.52 -10.15
CA ALA A 99 5.52 -11.38 -9.93
C ALA A 99 6.64 -10.66 -9.17
N SER A 100 6.90 -9.38 -9.47
CA SER A 100 7.96 -8.64 -8.79
C SER A 100 7.64 -8.40 -7.32
N LEU A 101 6.38 -8.04 -7.00
CA LEU A 101 5.96 -7.92 -5.60
C LEU A 101 5.91 -9.27 -4.89
N ALA A 102 5.48 -10.34 -5.56
CA ALA A 102 5.50 -11.67 -4.97
C ALA A 102 6.91 -12.12 -4.60
N CYS A 103 7.91 -11.75 -5.41
CA CYS A 103 9.31 -11.97 -5.07
C CYS A 103 9.76 -11.10 -3.89
N VAL A 104 9.54 -9.78 -3.95
CA VAL A 104 9.93 -8.83 -2.88
C VAL A 104 9.37 -9.26 -1.53
N TYR A 105 8.07 -9.59 -1.49
CA TYR A 105 7.36 -10.01 -0.29
C TYR A 105 7.45 -11.52 0.00
N ARG A 106 8.29 -12.27 -0.72
CA ARG A 106 8.53 -13.72 -0.47
C ARG A 106 7.25 -14.57 -0.45
N LEU A 107 6.29 -14.25 -1.32
CA LEU A 107 5.02 -14.96 -1.48
C LEU A 107 5.15 -16.19 -2.38
N VAL A 108 6.24 -16.27 -3.13
CA VAL A 108 6.62 -17.39 -4.00
C VAL A 108 8.05 -17.84 -3.66
N PRO A 109 8.45 -19.08 -4.04
CA PRO A 109 9.85 -19.47 -3.98
C PRO A 109 10.73 -18.47 -4.75
N VAL A 110 11.71 -17.90 -4.07
CA VAL A 110 12.61 -16.92 -4.71
C VAL A 110 13.76 -17.65 -5.38
N GLU A 111 13.66 -17.74 -6.70
CA GLU A 111 14.71 -18.28 -7.57
C GLU A 111 15.74 -17.22 -7.97
N ASP A 112 15.33 -15.95 -7.98
CA ASP A 112 16.16 -14.79 -8.27
C ASP A 112 15.97 -13.71 -7.18
N GLU A 113 17.01 -13.54 -6.37
CA GLU A 113 17.04 -12.57 -5.26
C GLU A 113 16.98 -11.10 -5.71
N SER A 114 17.16 -10.82 -7.01
CA SER A 114 17.02 -9.46 -7.55
C SER A 114 15.58 -8.95 -7.49
N CYS A 115 14.58 -9.83 -7.52
CA CYS A 115 13.18 -9.47 -7.66
C CYS A 115 12.92 -8.39 -8.73
N ASN A 116 13.65 -8.48 -9.84
CA ASN A 116 13.62 -7.52 -10.92
C ASN A 116 12.35 -7.71 -11.77
N PRO A 117 11.54 -6.65 -12.00
CA PRO A 117 10.23 -6.77 -12.67
C PRO A 117 10.29 -7.26 -14.12
N TYR A 118 11.46 -7.28 -14.77
CA TYR A 118 11.65 -7.84 -16.12
C TYR A 118 12.11 -9.30 -16.12
N VAL A 119 12.60 -9.79 -14.99
CA VAL A 119 13.24 -11.11 -14.89
C VAL A 119 12.31 -12.10 -14.21
N VAL A 120 11.70 -11.70 -13.10
CA VAL A 120 10.83 -12.60 -12.34
C VAL A 120 9.43 -12.68 -12.96
N SER A 121 8.88 -13.90 -12.97
CA SER A 121 7.59 -14.20 -13.61
C SER A 121 6.67 -15.08 -12.76
N GLN A 122 7.12 -15.50 -11.57
CA GLN A 122 6.32 -16.32 -10.67
C GLN A 122 5.30 -15.45 -9.92
N ASN A 123 4.02 -15.67 -10.18
CA ASN A 123 2.93 -15.00 -9.48
C ASN A 123 2.47 -15.80 -8.24
N PRO A 124 1.81 -15.14 -7.28
CA PRO A 124 1.04 -15.84 -6.25
C PRO A 124 0.02 -16.78 -6.90
N SER A 125 -0.34 -17.86 -6.22
CA SER A 125 -1.26 -18.88 -6.77
C SER A 125 -2.25 -19.43 -5.75
N ALA A 126 -2.23 -18.88 -4.53
CA ALA A 126 -3.08 -19.25 -3.41
C ALA A 126 -4.31 -18.32 -3.33
N GLY A 127 -5.05 -18.41 -2.21
CA GLY A 127 -6.31 -17.72 -1.99
C GLY A 127 -7.47 -18.72 -1.85
N SER A 128 -8.49 -18.31 -1.10
CA SER A 128 -9.74 -19.06 -0.96
C SER A 128 -10.83 -18.18 -0.35
N ARG A 129 -12.05 -18.72 -0.20
CA ARG A 129 -13.22 -17.96 0.29
C ARG A 129 -13.40 -16.69 -0.54
N ALA A 130 -13.41 -15.51 0.07
CA ALA A 130 -13.63 -14.26 -0.64
C ALA A 130 -12.88 -13.08 -0.03
N ILE A 131 -12.63 -12.08 -0.87
CA ILE A 131 -12.22 -10.73 -0.51
C ILE A 131 -13.33 -9.80 -1.03
N ALA A 132 -13.78 -8.87 -0.18
CA ALA A 132 -14.73 -7.84 -0.57
C ALA A 132 -14.03 -6.48 -0.63
N ILE A 133 -14.03 -5.87 -1.80
CA ILE A 133 -13.66 -4.47 -2.01
C ILE A 133 -14.91 -3.63 -1.75
N VAL A 134 -14.81 -2.62 -0.89
CA VAL A 134 -15.90 -1.69 -0.61
C VAL A 134 -15.46 -0.30 -1.05
N ASP A 135 -16.09 0.22 -2.10
CA ASP A 135 -15.79 1.52 -2.70
C ASP A 135 -17.10 2.21 -3.11
N ALA A 136 -17.04 3.50 -3.44
CA ALA A 136 -18.21 4.29 -3.83
C ALA A 136 -18.33 4.48 -5.33
N PHE A 137 -19.56 4.70 -5.81
CA PHE A 137 -19.88 4.88 -7.24
C PHE A 137 -19.73 3.59 -8.04
N HIS A 138 -19.82 3.70 -9.37
CA HIS A 138 -19.89 2.58 -10.28
C HIS A 138 -18.67 2.51 -11.19
N ALA A 139 -18.01 1.34 -11.24
CA ALA A 139 -16.98 1.01 -12.23
C ALA A 139 -17.57 0.16 -13.37
N PRO A 140 -17.96 0.77 -14.51
CA PRO A 140 -18.67 0.07 -15.58
C PRO A 140 -17.85 -1.01 -16.29
N ASN A 141 -16.51 -0.89 -16.29
CA ASN A 141 -15.60 -1.79 -17.00
C ASN A 141 -14.83 -2.75 -16.07
N ALA A 142 -15.14 -2.77 -14.77
CA ALA A 142 -14.38 -3.51 -13.76
C ALA A 142 -14.07 -4.96 -14.16
N ALA A 143 -15.06 -5.71 -14.66
CA ALA A 143 -14.88 -7.10 -15.06
C ALA A 143 -13.96 -7.27 -16.29
N THR A 144 -14.10 -6.40 -17.29
CA THR A 144 -13.30 -6.47 -18.52
C THR A 144 -11.87 -6.02 -18.30
N ASP A 145 -11.69 -4.99 -17.48
CA ASP A 145 -10.40 -4.42 -17.11
C ASP A 145 -9.59 -5.40 -16.25
N LEU A 146 -10.22 -5.98 -15.21
CA LEU A 146 -9.60 -7.03 -14.39
C LEU A 146 -9.20 -8.26 -15.22
N ALA A 147 -9.99 -8.65 -16.22
CA ALA A 147 -9.65 -9.76 -17.12
C ALA A 147 -8.45 -9.43 -18.01
N ALA A 148 -8.34 -8.20 -18.51
CA ALA A 148 -7.21 -7.75 -19.30
C ALA A 148 -5.92 -7.68 -18.46
N PHE A 149 -5.98 -7.13 -17.25
CA PHE A 149 -4.89 -7.15 -16.28
C PHE A 149 -4.42 -8.57 -15.97
N SER A 150 -5.39 -9.45 -15.66
CA SER A 150 -5.10 -10.86 -15.34
C SER A 150 -4.44 -11.58 -16.51
N SER A 151 -4.93 -11.36 -17.73
CA SER A 151 -4.33 -11.93 -18.94
C SER A 151 -2.93 -11.41 -19.19
N GLN A 152 -2.68 -10.11 -18.95
CA GLN A 152 -1.37 -9.53 -19.19
C GLN A 152 -0.30 -10.13 -18.28
N PHE A 153 -0.61 -10.24 -16.99
CA PHE A 153 0.35 -10.73 -16.02
C PHE A 153 0.33 -12.26 -15.85
N GLY A 154 -0.49 -12.99 -16.60
CA GLY A 154 -0.57 -14.45 -16.52
C GLY A 154 -1.16 -14.95 -15.19
N LEU A 155 -2.12 -14.21 -14.65
CA LEU A 155 -2.89 -14.60 -13.46
C LEU A 155 -4.01 -15.58 -13.84
N LEU A 156 -4.56 -16.27 -12.84
CA LEU A 156 -5.78 -17.05 -13.04
C LEU A 156 -6.94 -16.13 -13.47
N PRO A 157 -7.90 -16.60 -14.28
CA PRO A 157 -9.14 -15.86 -14.51
C PRO A 157 -9.84 -15.57 -13.18
N PRO A 158 -10.30 -14.34 -12.94
CA PRO A 158 -10.90 -13.94 -11.67
C PRO A 158 -12.29 -14.58 -11.46
N ASP A 159 -12.57 -15.06 -10.23
CA ASP A 159 -13.94 -15.33 -9.76
C ASP A 159 -14.52 -14.00 -9.23
N PHE A 160 -15.03 -13.16 -10.14
CA PHE A 160 -15.40 -11.77 -9.86
C PHE A 160 -16.92 -11.56 -9.84
N HIS A 161 -17.39 -10.78 -8.86
CA HIS A 161 -18.80 -10.39 -8.71
C HIS A 161 -18.93 -8.91 -8.33
N GLN A 162 -19.62 -8.14 -9.16
CA GLN A 162 -20.00 -6.76 -8.85
C GLN A 162 -21.37 -6.71 -8.17
N ILE A 163 -21.45 -5.99 -7.06
CA ILE A 163 -22.60 -5.94 -6.16
C ILE A 163 -22.93 -4.47 -5.88
N TYR A 164 -24.18 -4.08 -6.08
CA TYR A 164 -24.64 -2.74 -5.71
C TYR A 164 -25.20 -2.77 -4.28
N ALA A 165 -24.58 -2.02 -3.38
CA ALA A 165 -24.94 -2.00 -1.95
C ALA A 165 -26.39 -1.58 -1.70
N SER A 166 -26.98 -0.81 -2.63
CA SER A 166 -28.38 -0.38 -2.61
C SER A 166 -29.38 -1.55 -2.58
N ALA A 167 -28.97 -2.77 -2.93
CA ALA A 167 -29.78 -3.98 -2.75
C ALA A 167 -30.02 -4.33 -1.26
N GLY A 168 -29.21 -3.79 -0.34
CA GLY A 168 -29.25 -4.10 1.09
C GLY A 168 -28.81 -5.53 1.44
N ARG A 169 -28.37 -6.30 0.44
CA ARG A 169 -27.92 -7.69 0.58
C ARG A 169 -26.92 -8.08 -0.51
N CYS A 170 -26.16 -9.15 -0.28
CA CYS A 170 -25.23 -9.69 -1.26
C CYS A 170 -25.97 -10.26 -2.50
N SER A 171 -26.29 -9.40 -3.45
CA SER A 171 -26.98 -9.75 -4.70
C SER A 171 -26.77 -8.69 -5.77
N SER A 172 -26.85 -9.07 -7.04
CA SER A 172 -26.79 -8.15 -8.18
C SER A 172 -28.08 -7.33 -8.42
N GLY A 173 -29.07 -7.39 -7.51
CA GLY A 173 -30.42 -6.84 -7.71
C GLY A 173 -30.63 -5.40 -7.23
N GLY A 174 -29.56 -4.61 -7.07
CA GLY A 174 -29.62 -3.23 -6.57
C GLY A 174 -29.79 -2.18 -7.68
N THR A 175 -29.95 -0.93 -7.27
CA THR A 175 -29.85 0.24 -8.15
C THR A 175 -28.37 0.56 -8.37
N GLN A 176 -27.96 0.62 -9.64
CA GLN A 176 -26.61 1.02 -10.04
C GLN A 176 -26.30 2.44 -9.50
N PRO A 177 -25.14 2.64 -8.85
CA PRO A 177 -24.69 3.96 -8.41
C PRO A 177 -24.41 4.93 -9.57
N GLY A 178 -24.18 6.20 -9.22
CA GLY A 178 -23.62 7.17 -10.16
C GLY A 178 -22.19 6.80 -10.57
N TYR A 179 -21.66 7.48 -11.58
CA TYR A 179 -20.29 7.29 -12.05
C TYR A 179 -19.38 8.44 -11.57
N ASP A 180 -18.19 8.09 -11.07
CA ASP A 180 -17.10 9.02 -10.78
C ASP A 180 -15.78 8.39 -11.22
N ALA A 181 -15.00 9.08 -12.06
CA ALA A 181 -13.78 8.52 -12.64
C ALA A 181 -12.66 8.32 -11.61
N GLY A 182 -12.61 9.15 -10.57
CA GLY A 182 -11.62 8.99 -9.50
C GLY A 182 -11.88 7.73 -8.69
N TRP A 183 -13.15 7.45 -8.39
CA TRP A 183 -13.55 6.21 -7.76
C TRP A 183 -13.41 4.98 -8.67
N GLU A 184 -13.71 5.07 -9.98
CA GLU A 184 -13.43 3.97 -10.91
C GLU A 184 -11.95 3.57 -10.90
N SER A 185 -11.04 4.54 -10.83
CA SER A 185 -9.59 4.27 -10.73
C SER A 185 -9.18 3.58 -9.44
N GLU A 186 -9.87 3.90 -8.34
CA GLU A 186 -9.70 3.26 -7.04
C GLU A 186 -10.22 1.81 -7.06
N GLU A 187 -11.45 1.62 -7.54
CA GLU A 187 -12.08 0.31 -7.68
C GLU A 187 -11.24 -0.64 -8.54
N THR A 188 -10.74 -0.14 -9.68
CA THR A 188 -9.88 -0.90 -10.61
C THR A 188 -8.58 -1.34 -9.93
N LEU A 189 -7.89 -0.42 -9.24
CA LEU A 189 -6.70 -0.74 -8.47
C LEU A 189 -6.98 -1.83 -7.43
N ASN A 190 -8.07 -1.67 -6.67
CA ASN A 190 -8.39 -2.55 -5.56
C ASN A 190 -8.70 -3.98 -6.01
N ILE A 191 -9.52 -4.16 -7.05
CA ILE A 191 -9.87 -5.49 -7.55
C ILE A 191 -8.67 -6.20 -8.20
N GLU A 192 -7.83 -5.46 -8.93
CA GLU A 192 -6.67 -6.03 -9.63
C GLU A 192 -5.61 -6.53 -8.65
N TRP A 193 -5.26 -5.73 -7.64
CA TRP A 193 -4.18 -6.07 -6.73
C TRP A 193 -4.61 -7.02 -5.61
N ALA A 194 -5.88 -7.03 -5.21
CA ALA A 194 -6.43 -8.09 -4.37
C ALA A 194 -6.39 -9.44 -5.10
N HIS A 195 -6.84 -9.46 -6.36
CA HIS A 195 -6.78 -10.67 -7.20
C HIS A 195 -5.34 -11.13 -7.45
N ALA A 196 -4.42 -10.21 -7.74
CA ALA A 196 -3.01 -10.53 -7.96
C ALA A 196 -2.37 -11.26 -6.78
N MET A 197 -2.70 -10.86 -5.55
CA MET A 197 -2.14 -11.45 -4.34
C MET A 197 -2.87 -12.73 -3.88
N ALA A 198 -4.15 -12.89 -4.22
CA ALA A 198 -4.94 -14.09 -3.95
C ALA A 198 -5.76 -14.58 -5.17
N PRO A 199 -5.12 -15.10 -6.23
CA PRO A 199 -5.82 -15.38 -7.50
C PRO A 199 -6.90 -16.46 -7.45
N ARG A 200 -7.03 -17.18 -6.33
CA ARG A 200 -8.07 -18.20 -6.08
C ARG A 200 -9.19 -17.72 -5.15
N ALA A 201 -9.09 -16.51 -4.60
CA ALA A 201 -10.17 -15.92 -3.84
C ALA A 201 -11.30 -15.47 -4.77
N ARG A 202 -12.54 -15.54 -4.29
CA ARG A 202 -13.62 -14.79 -4.93
C ARG A 202 -13.48 -13.31 -4.62
N ILE A 203 -13.56 -12.45 -5.63
CA ILE A 203 -13.53 -11.00 -5.45
C ILE A 203 -14.96 -10.46 -5.58
N TYR A 204 -15.45 -9.82 -4.51
CA TYR A 204 -16.65 -9.02 -4.54
C TYR A 204 -16.27 -7.55 -4.64
N LEU A 205 -16.73 -6.84 -5.67
CA LEU A 205 -16.73 -5.38 -5.68
C LEU A 205 -18.10 -4.91 -5.19
N VAL A 206 -18.14 -4.32 -3.99
CA VAL A 206 -19.37 -3.85 -3.34
C VAL A 206 -19.43 -2.32 -3.45
N GLU A 207 -20.18 -1.86 -4.44
CA GLU A 207 -20.30 -0.45 -4.79
C GLU A 207 -21.35 0.26 -3.93
N ALA A 208 -20.91 1.27 -3.18
CA ALA A 208 -21.77 2.17 -2.43
C ALA A 208 -22.48 3.17 -3.36
N ALA A 209 -23.65 3.65 -2.95
CA ALA A 209 -24.45 4.56 -3.76
C ALA A 209 -23.76 5.93 -3.99
N SER A 210 -22.90 6.36 -3.06
CA SER A 210 -22.07 7.55 -3.13
C SER A 210 -20.89 7.46 -2.17
N ASP A 211 -20.02 8.46 -2.18
CA ASP A 211 -18.91 8.64 -1.23
C ASP A 211 -19.34 9.06 0.18
N SER A 212 -20.64 9.18 0.44
CA SER A 212 -21.13 9.48 1.79
C SER A 212 -20.75 8.33 2.75
N LEU A 213 -20.33 8.69 3.97
CA LEU A 213 -19.93 7.71 4.97
C LEU A 213 -21.08 6.72 5.29
N ALA A 214 -22.33 7.18 5.25
CA ALA A 214 -23.50 6.33 5.46
C ALA A 214 -23.67 5.27 4.36
N ASP A 215 -23.44 5.64 3.10
CA ASP A 215 -23.54 4.70 1.98
C ASP A 215 -22.39 3.70 1.99
N LEU A 216 -21.17 4.15 2.31
CA LEU A 216 -20.00 3.28 2.46
C LEU A 216 -20.19 2.26 3.60
N LEU A 217 -20.69 2.68 4.76
CA LEU A 217 -20.99 1.75 5.87
C LEU A 217 -22.15 0.78 5.54
N THR A 218 -23.08 1.20 4.68
CA THR A 218 -24.09 0.29 4.11
C THR A 218 -23.43 -0.75 3.20
N ALA A 219 -22.48 -0.35 2.37
CA ALA A 219 -21.69 -1.26 1.54
C ALA A 219 -20.83 -2.22 2.37
N VAL A 220 -20.20 -1.77 3.47
CA VAL A 220 -19.51 -2.63 4.45
C VAL A 220 -20.47 -3.69 5.01
N THR A 221 -21.70 -3.31 5.34
CA THR A 221 -22.71 -4.25 5.83
C THR A 221 -23.11 -5.29 4.78
N VAL A 222 -23.17 -4.92 3.50
CA VAL A 222 -23.42 -5.87 2.40
C VAL A 222 -22.22 -6.78 2.16
N ALA A 223 -20.99 -6.24 2.20
CA ALA A 223 -19.76 -7.02 2.11
C ALA A 223 -19.69 -8.09 3.20
N ASN A 224 -20.04 -7.74 4.44
CA ASN A 224 -20.13 -8.69 5.56
C ASN A 224 -21.03 -9.89 5.25
N GLN A 225 -22.15 -9.68 4.55
CA GLN A 225 -23.05 -10.75 4.15
C GLN A 225 -22.43 -11.63 3.05
N CYS A 226 -21.78 -11.03 2.06
CA CYS A 226 -21.06 -11.76 1.00
C CYS A 226 -19.95 -12.65 1.58
N LEU A 227 -19.16 -12.11 2.50
CA LEU A 227 -18.08 -12.83 3.16
C LEU A 227 -18.60 -13.93 4.08
N THR A 228 -19.65 -13.66 4.87
CA THR A 228 -20.27 -14.69 5.72
C THR A 228 -20.78 -15.86 4.88
N ALA A 229 -21.42 -15.60 3.73
CA ALA A 229 -21.88 -16.65 2.82
C ALA A 229 -20.72 -17.43 2.16
N SER A 230 -19.54 -16.82 2.07
CA SER A 230 -18.31 -17.41 1.56
C SER A 230 -17.48 -18.14 2.63
N GLY A 231 -17.96 -18.15 3.89
CA GLY A 231 -17.30 -18.79 5.03
C GLY A 231 -16.31 -17.89 5.78
N GLY A 232 -16.37 -16.57 5.59
CA GLY A 232 -15.43 -15.58 6.10
C GLY A 232 -14.50 -15.03 5.02
N GLY A 233 -13.66 -14.07 5.38
CA GLY A 233 -12.70 -13.44 4.46
C GLY A 233 -12.31 -12.04 4.88
N GLU A 234 -11.86 -11.24 3.91
CA GLU A 234 -11.25 -9.94 4.15
C GLU A 234 -12.05 -8.83 3.46
N VAL A 235 -12.15 -7.67 4.10
CA VAL A 235 -12.67 -6.44 3.49
C VAL A 235 -11.50 -5.49 3.25
N SER A 236 -11.40 -4.95 2.04
CA SER A 236 -10.45 -3.89 1.68
C SER A 236 -11.18 -2.57 1.49
N MET A 237 -10.73 -1.52 2.19
CA MET A 237 -11.30 -0.17 2.17
C MET A 237 -10.20 0.85 1.89
N SER A 238 -10.03 1.23 0.64
CA SER A 238 -9.00 2.17 0.22
C SER A 238 -9.51 3.62 0.19
N TRP A 239 -10.27 3.96 1.22
CA TRP A 239 -10.89 5.27 1.43
C TRP A 239 -10.85 5.65 2.91
N GLY A 240 -10.96 6.95 3.18
CA GLY A 240 -11.04 7.45 4.53
C GLY A 240 -11.47 8.90 4.64
N LEU A 241 -11.69 9.34 5.87
CA LEU A 241 -11.99 10.69 6.27
C LEU A 241 -10.92 11.15 7.24
N ASP A 242 -10.70 12.47 7.33
CA ASP A 242 -9.98 12.99 8.50
C ASP A 242 -10.71 12.53 9.77
N GLU A 243 -9.94 12.13 10.78
CA GLU A 243 -10.52 11.71 12.05
C GLU A 243 -11.45 12.79 12.62
N PHE A 244 -12.53 12.36 13.27
CA PHE A 244 -13.57 13.27 13.72
C PHE A 244 -14.23 12.87 15.03
N SER A 245 -14.74 13.88 15.74
CA SER A 245 -15.49 13.66 16.97
C SER A 245 -16.73 12.80 16.73
N GLY A 246 -16.81 11.66 17.41
CA GLY A 246 -17.92 10.71 17.30
C GLY A 246 -17.62 9.47 16.44
N GLU A 247 -16.43 9.39 15.83
CA GLU A 247 -16.04 8.24 14.99
C GLU A 247 -16.08 6.89 15.73
N THR A 248 -15.69 6.86 17.01
CA THR A 248 -15.83 5.70 17.92
C THR A 248 -17.21 5.04 17.93
N SER A 249 -18.28 5.80 17.62
CA SER A 249 -19.65 5.24 17.55
C SER A 249 -19.90 4.36 16.33
N LEU A 250 -19.01 4.41 15.35
CA LEU A 250 -19.07 3.70 14.08
C LEU A 250 -18.18 2.44 14.07
N ASP A 251 -17.33 2.24 15.07
CA ASP A 251 -16.44 1.08 15.17
C ASP A 251 -17.17 -0.27 15.10
N GLY A 252 -18.43 -0.30 15.52
CA GLY A 252 -19.27 -1.50 15.49
C GLY A 252 -19.48 -2.09 14.09
N TYR A 253 -19.34 -1.28 13.03
CA TYR A 253 -19.45 -1.76 11.64
C TYR A 253 -18.32 -2.73 11.25
N PHE A 254 -17.20 -2.71 11.97
CA PHE A 254 -15.99 -3.48 11.66
C PHE A 254 -15.78 -4.67 12.61
N THR A 255 -16.87 -5.25 13.15
CA THR A 255 -16.80 -6.31 14.17
C THR A 255 -17.42 -7.64 13.71
N GLN A 256 -17.71 -7.82 12.42
CA GLN A 256 -18.33 -9.04 11.91
C GLN A 256 -17.45 -10.28 12.19
N PRO A 257 -17.99 -11.34 12.83
CA PRO A 257 -17.24 -12.58 13.02
C PRO A 257 -16.79 -13.22 11.70
N GLY A 258 -15.56 -13.69 11.67
CA GLY A 258 -14.93 -14.32 10.49
C GLY A 258 -14.53 -13.32 9.39
N VAL A 259 -14.56 -12.03 9.68
CA VAL A 259 -14.13 -10.96 8.77
C VAL A 259 -12.97 -10.17 9.37
N VAL A 260 -11.98 -9.87 8.54
CA VAL A 260 -10.88 -8.93 8.86
C VAL A 260 -10.99 -7.73 7.93
N TYR A 261 -10.94 -6.53 8.50
CA TYR A 261 -11.04 -5.27 7.76
C TYR A 261 -9.67 -4.63 7.62
N PHE A 262 -9.32 -4.21 6.40
CA PHE A 262 -8.12 -3.44 6.09
C PHE A 262 -8.52 -2.07 5.57
N ALA A 263 -7.84 -1.02 6.03
CA ALA A 263 -8.01 0.32 5.49
C ALA A 263 -6.69 1.05 5.31
N GLY A 264 -6.60 1.83 4.23
CA GLY A 264 -5.44 2.67 3.94
C GLY A 264 -5.25 3.73 5.01
N ALA A 265 -4.03 3.89 5.50
CA ALA A 265 -3.72 4.86 6.56
C ALA A 265 -3.89 6.31 6.10
N GLY A 266 -3.81 6.56 4.79
CA GLY A 266 -3.90 7.87 4.17
C GLY A 266 -2.66 8.24 3.37
N ASP A 267 -2.79 9.30 2.58
CA ASP A 267 -1.77 9.74 1.60
C ASP A 267 -1.26 11.17 1.84
N SER A 268 -1.71 11.81 2.92
CA SER A 268 -1.38 13.20 3.26
C SER A 268 -0.61 13.33 4.57
N GLY A 269 0.05 12.26 5.03
CA GLY A 269 0.78 12.23 6.30
C GLY A 269 -0.10 12.13 7.55
N SER A 270 -1.37 12.52 7.46
CA SER A 270 -2.36 12.39 8.54
C SER A 270 -3.05 11.02 8.52
N LEU A 271 -3.33 10.47 9.70
CA LEU A 271 -4.17 9.27 9.86
C LEU A 271 -5.63 9.55 9.46
N LEU A 272 -6.30 8.54 8.91
CA LEU A 272 -7.71 8.60 8.51
C LEU A 272 -8.57 7.58 9.27
N TYR A 273 -9.86 7.89 9.43
CA TYR A 273 -10.90 6.92 9.78
C TYR A 273 -11.48 6.31 8.48
N PRO A 274 -11.67 4.97 8.36
CA PRO A 274 -11.74 3.97 9.41
C PRO A 274 -10.40 3.29 9.77
N SER A 275 -9.29 3.64 9.13
CA SER A 275 -7.97 3.09 9.48
C SER A 275 -7.61 3.31 10.95
N ALA A 276 -8.02 4.43 11.54
CA ALA A 276 -7.88 4.72 12.97
C ALA A 276 -8.68 3.78 13.89
N SER A 277 -9.77 3.15 13.41
CA SER A 277 -10.61 2.28 14.22
C SER A 277 -9.78 1.15 14.86
N PRO A 278 -9.98 0.83 16.15
CA PRO A 278 -9.31 -0.31 16.79
C PRO A 278 -9.78 -1.67 16.24
N ASN A 279 -10.83 -1.69 15.41
CA ASN A 279 -11.39 -2.90 14.78
C ASN A 279 -11.01 -3.04 13.30
N VAL A 280 -10.07 -2.23 12.82
CA VAL A 280 -9.56 -2.24 11.44
C VAL A 280 -8.04 -2.35 11.47
N VAL A 281 -7.48 -3.17 10.59
CA VAL A 281 -6.04 -3.23 10.36
C VAL A 281 -5.66 -2.03 9.50
N SER A 282 -4.88 -1.12 10.07
CA SER A 282 -4.38 0.07 9.39
C SER A 282 -3.17 -0.27 8.52
N VAL A 283 -3.23 0.11 7.24
CA VAL A 283 -2.22 -0.21 6.24
C VAL A 283 -1.52 1.06 5.75
N GLY A 284 -0.26 1.23 6.14
CA GLY A 284 0.61 2.31 5.70
C GLY A 284 1.37 2.01 4.42
N GLY A 285 2.27 2.93 4.07
CA GLY A 285 2.96 2.98 2.78
C GLY A 285 4.48 2.98 2.85
N THR A 286 5.11 2.19 1.97
CA THR A 286 6.56 2.15 1.73
C THR A 286 6.90 2.58 0.29
N SER A 287 8.16 2.99 0.09
CA SER A 287 8.81 3.12 -1.21
C SER A 287 9.75 1.93 -1.41
N LEU A 288 9.68 1.25 -2.56
CA LEU A 288 10.66 0.21 -2.90
C LEU A 288 11.92 0.85 -3.49
N VAL A 289 13.08 0.56 -2.92
CA VAL A 289 14.36 1.04 -3.46
C VAL A 289 14.86 0.04 -4.49
N ARG A 290 15.14 0.52 -5.70
CA ARG A 290 15.69 -0.29 -6.80
C ARG A 290 16.96 0.32 -7.37
N ASN A 291 17.88 -0.53 -7.82
CA ASN A 291 19.11 -0.11 -8.48
C ASN A 291 18.80 0.50 -9.86
N LEU A 292 19.02 1.81 -10.01
CA LEU A 292 18.87 2.52 -11.29
C LEU A 292 20.20 2.88 -11.96
N LEU A 293 21.32 2.45 -11.38
CA LEU A 293 22.65 2.82 -11.82
C LEU A 293 23.15 1.85 -12.89
N SER A 294 22.89 2.16 -14.15
CA SER A 294 23.25 1.34 -15.31
C SER A 294 24.72 0.91 -15.35
N TRP A 295 25.64 1.72 -14.80
CA TRP A 295 27.08 1.42 -14.73
C TRP A 295 27.47 0.36 -13.68
N ARG A 296 26.57 0.04 -12.73
CA ARG A 296 26.77 -1.02 -11.73
C ARG A 296 26.40 -2.41 -12.26
N GLY A 297 25.80 -2.51 -13.45
CA GLY A 297 25.05 -3.70 -13.84
C GLY A 297 23.75 -3.83 -13.03
N ASN A 298 22.93 -4.86 -13.31
CA ASN A 298 21.81 -5.25 -12.43
C ASN A 298 20.73 -4.15 -12.26
N LEU A 299 20.36 -3.52 -13.37
CA LEU A 299 19.37 -2.44 -13.42
C LEU A 299 17.96 -2.98 -13.11
N GLY A 300 17.31 -2.41 -12.10
CA GLY A 300 15.96 -2.78 -11.64
C GLY A 300 15.92 -3.74 -10.45
N ASP A 301 17.07 -4.20 -9.98
CA ASP A 301 17.19 -5.07 -8.82
C ASP A 301 16.69 -4.36 -7.56
N PHE A 302 15.97 -5.10 -6.71
CA PHE A 302 15.48 -4.65 -5.42
C PHE A 302 16.63 -4.50 -4.41
N GLU A 303 16.73 -3.35 -3.76
CA GLU A 303 17.78 -3.03 -2.79
C GLU A 303 17.25 -2.84 -1.36
N GLY A 304 15.94 -2.62 -1.18
CA GLY A 304 15.31 -2.47 0.13
C GLY A 304 14.02 -1.64 0.11
N GLU A 305 13.55 -1.24 1.28
CA GLU A 305 12.36 -0.42 1.46
C GLU A 305 12.62 0.77 2.40
N ALA A 306 11.91 1.86 2.16
CA ALA A 306 11.89 3.04 3.02
C ALA A 306 10.44 3.51 3.23
N VAL A 307 10.20 4.37 4.23
CA VAL A 307 8.89 4.99 4.44
C VAL A 307 8.49 5.80 3.21
N TRP A 308 7.25 5.66 2.72
CA TRP A 308 6.76 6.49 1.63
C TRP A 308 6.51 7.94 2.09
N SER A 309 7.28 8.87 1.52
CA SER A 309 7.20 10.29 1.83
C SER A 309 7.69 11.16 0.67
N TRP A 310 6.87 12.13 0.27
CA TRP A 310 7.14 13.14 -0.75
C TRP A 310 7.11 14.54 -0.10
N GLY A 311 7.76 14.68 1.05
CA GLY A 311 7.69 15.90 1.86
C GLY A 311 6.25 16.21 2.27
N SER A 312 5.80 17.44 2.04
CA SER A 312 4.41 17.84 2.32
C SER A 312 3.42 17.51 1.19
N ALA A 313 3.89 17.00 0.03
CA ALA A 313 3.04 16.78 -1.13
C ALA A 313 2.20 15.50 -1.04
N ALA A 314 2.77 14.42 -0.50
CA ALA A 314 2.11 13.15 -0.24
C ALA A 314 2.97 12.30 0.71
N GLY A 315 2.37 11.31 1.36
CA GLY A 315 3.08 10.34 2.18
C GLY A 315 2.12 9.52 3.03
N THR A 316 2.62 8.41 3.57
CA THR A 316 1.81 7.50 4.39
C THR A 316 1.18 8.23 5.58
N GLY A 317 -0.10 7.97 5.83
CA GLY A 317 -0.78 8.35 7.05
C GLY A 317 -0.11 7.71 8.26
N ALA A 318 -0.03 8.47 9.34
CA ALA A 318 0.78 8.14 10.50
C ALA A 318 0.26 8.82 11.76
N GLY A 319 0.52 8.17 12.90
CA GLY A 319 0.41 8.81 14.20
C GLY A 319 -0.54 8.12 15.18
N PRO A 320 -0.62 8.63 16.42
CA PRO A 320 -1.64 8.27 17.35
C PRO A 320 -2.97 8.92 16.93
N SER A 321 -4.06 8.17 17.07
CA SER A 321 -5.40 8.69 16.88
C SER A 321 -5.71 9.82 17.86
N ALA A 322 -6.40 10.84 17.37
CA ALA A 322 -6.92 11.93 18.19
C ALA A 322 -8.16 11.55 19.02
N TYR A 323 -8.84 10.44 18.68
CA TYR A 323 -10.13 10.07 19.30
C TYR A 323 -10.16 8.64 19.82
N GLU A 324 -9.48 7.70 19.15
CA GLU A 324 -9.48 6.29 19.50
C GLU A 324 -8.50 5.97 20.63
N PRO A 325 -8.96 5.37 21.75
CA PRO A 325 -8.08 4.98 22.85
C PRO A 325 -7.20 3.79 22.45
N ARG A 326 -6.06 3.64 23.13
CA ARG A 326 -5.14 2.51 22.90
C ARG A 326 -5.89 1.19 23.11
N PRO A 327 -6.01 0.33 22.09
CA PRO A 327 -6.58 -1.00 22.24
C PRO A 327 -5.61 -1.93 22.98
N HIS A 328 -6.15 -2.92 23.69
CA HIS A 328 -5.35 -3.83 24.52
C HIS A 328 -4.24 -4.57 23.75
N TYR A 329 -4.46 -4.89 22.46
CA TYR A 329 -3.44 -5.55 21.65
C TYR A 329 -2.19 -4.67 21.44
N GLN A 330 -2.29 -3.34 21.59
CA GLN A 330 -1.15 -2.41 21.54
C GLN A 330 -0.47 -2.16 22.89
N ASP A 331 -0.90 -2.82 23.98
CA ASP A 331 -0.20 -2.72 25.26
C ASP A 331 1.31 -3.04 25.20
N PRO A 332 1.80 -3.99 24.37
CA PRO A 332 3.23 -4.21 24.21
C PRO A 332 4.02 -2.98 23.72
N ILE A 333 3.36 -2.04 23.02
CA ILE A 333 3.96 -0.81 22.48
C ILE A 333 3.47 0.47 23.17
N HIS A 334 2.86 0.36 24.36
CA HIS A 334 2.32 1.51 25.11
C HIS A 334 3.30 2.67 25.33
N ASN A 335 4.61 2.38 25.39
CA ASN A 335 5.66 3.40 25.52
C ASN A 335 5.83 4.27 24.27
N ILE A 336 5.34 3.81 23.12
CA ILE A 336 5.39 4.52 21.83
C ILE A 336 4.07 5.26 21.62
N VAL A 337 2.94 4.57 21.79
CA VAL A 337 1.61 5.10 21.42
C VAL A 337 0.88 5.83 22.55
N GLY A 338 1.37 5.76 23.79
CA GLY A 338 0.69 6.37 24.93
C GLY A 338 -0.70 5.78 25.10
N ASN A 339 -1.71 6.62 25.34
CA ASN A 339 -3.09 6.16 25.59
C ASN A 339 -3.99 6.16 24.34
N SER A 340 -3.43 6.38 23.15
CA SER A 340 -4.18 6.43 21.89
C SER A 340 -3.89 5.20 21.02
N ARG A 341 -4.80 4.86 20.12
CA ARG A 341 -4.57 3.88 19.04
C ARG A 341 -3.45 4.41 18.15
N GLY A 342 -2.32 3.69 18.04
CA GLY A 342 -1.24 4.07 17.13
C GLY A 342 -1.42 3.43 15.76
N ALA A 343 -1.17 4.16 14.67
CA ALA A 343 -1.28 3.66 13.32
C ALA A 343 -0.08 4.10 12.44
N PRO A 344 0.27 3.35 11.39
CA PRO A 344 -0.39 2.13 10.91
C PRO A 344 -0.01 0.87 11.70
N ASP A 345 -0.70 -0.24 11.45
CA ASP A 345 -0.36 -1.55 12.02
C ASP A 345 0.70 -2.26 11.18
N LEU A 346 0.59 -2.11 9.86
CA LEU A 346 1.40 -2.76 8.82
C LEU A 346 1.74 -1.73 7.73
N ALA A 347 2.65 -2.04 6.81
CA ALA A 347 2.83 -1.26 5.59
C ALA A 347 3.08 -2.12 4.36
N ALA A 348 2.89 -1.58 3.16
CA ALA A 348 3.36 -2.17 1.90
C ALA A 348 3.60 -1.05 0.89
N VAL A 349 4.04 -1.40 -0.32
CA VAL A 349 4.36 -0.44 -1.37
C VAL A 349 3.18 0.51 -1.62
N ALA A 350 3.47 1.80 -1.58
CA ALA A 350 2.52 2.88 -1.80
C ALA A 350 3.13 4.03 -2.58
N ASP A 351 4.45 4.17 -2.65
CA ASP A 351 5.06 5.28 -3.38
C ASP A 351 4.75 5.20 -4.89
N PRO A 352 4.09 6.20 -5.48
CA PRO A 352 3.71 6.18 -6.90
C PRO A 352 4.90 6.12 -7.87
N SER A 353 6.10 6.55 -7.45
CA SER A 353 7.32 6.40 -8.27
C SER A 353 7.85 4.97 -8.35
N THR A 354 7.45 4.15 -7.39
CA THR A 354 7.82 2.73 -7.26
C THR A 354 6.56 1.88 -7.11
N GLY A 355 5.44 2.37 -7.63
CA GLY A 355 4.12 1.84 -7.35
C GLY A 355 3.82 0.64 -8.23
N VAL A 356 2.60 0.60 -8.73
CA VAL A 356 2.10 -0.55 -9.49
C VAL A 356 1.45 -0.13 -10.80
N TRP A 357 1.38 -1.10 -11.72
CA TRP A 357 0.56 -1.00 -12.92
C TRP A 357 -0.89 -1.36 -12.60
N ILE A 358 -1.83 -0.64 -13.22
CA ILE A 358 -3.24 -1.04 -13.31
C ILE A 358 -3.73 -0.95 -14.75
N TYR A 359 -4.74 -1.74 -15.12
CA TYR A 359 -5.36 -1.66 -16.43
C TYR A 359 -6.78 -1.10 -16.33
N MET A 360 -6.99 0.14 -16.76
CA MET A 360 -8.30 0.78 -16.78
C MET A 360 -8.61 1.29 -18.18
N SER A 361 -9.05 0.40 -19.07
CA SER A 361 -9.15 0.66 -20.52
C SER A 361 -7.84 1.20 -21.14
N GLY A 362 -6.70 0.91 -20.51
CA GLY A 362 -5.36 1.43 -20.79
C GLY A 362 -4.45 1.22 -19.57
N TRP A 363 -3.13 1.35 -19.75
CA TRP A 363 -2.17 1.12 -18.66
C TRP A 363 -1.86 2.41 -17.89
N TYR A 364 -1.98 2.35 -16.56
CA TYR A 364 -1.69 3.47 -15.66
C TYR A 364 -0.75 3.05 -14.55
N LEU A 365 -0.03 4.05 -14.03
CA LEU A 365 0.90 3.91 -12.91
C LEU A 365 0.28 4.58 -11.69
N VAL A 366 0.15 3.81 -10.62
CA VAL A 366 -0.52 4.27 -9.40
C VAL A 366 0.25 3.90 -8.14
N GLY A 367 0.01 4.68 -7.11
CA GLY A 367 0.46 4.50 -5.74
C GLY A 367 -0.62 4.98 -4.77
N GLY A 368 -0.22 5.36 -3.56
CA GLY A 368 -1.10 5.60 -2.44
C GLY A 368 -1.23 4.39 -1.52
N THR A 369 -1.70 4.61 -0.30
CA THR A 369 -2.04 3.51 0.62
C THR A 369 -3.17 2.63 0.08
N SER A 370 -3.90 3.10 -0.95
CA SER A 370 -4.78 2.29 -1.80
C SER A 370 -4.08 1.13 -2.52
N VAL A 371 -2.77 1.21 -2.79
CA VAL A 371 -2.03 0.04 -3.34
C VAL A 371 -1.77 -0.98 -2.23
N ALA A 372 -1.33 -0.50 -1.08
CA ALA A 372 -0.94 -1.34 0.05
C ALA A 372 -2.13 -2.12 0.63
N THR A 373 -3.31 -1.51 0.71
CA THR A 373 -4.52 -2.08 1.33
C THR A 373 -5.01 -3.38 0.68
N PRO A 374 -5.32 -3.43 -0.63
CA PRO A 374 -5.74 -4.66 -1.31
C PRO A 374 -4.62 -5.70 -1.41
N ILE A 375 -3.35 -5.27 -1.45
CA ILE A 375 -2.21 -6.18 -1.36
C ILE A 375 -2.26 -6.95 -0.04
N TRP A 376 -2.47 -6.26 1.07
CA TRP A 376 -2.56 -6.88 2.39
C TRP A 376 -3.78 -7.79 2.53
N ALA A 377 -4.96 -7.35 2.07
CA ALA A 377 -6.16 -8.18 2.06
C ALA A 377 -5.93 -9.49 1.26
N GLY A 378 -5.30 -9.40 0.08
CA GLY A 378 -4.94 -10.56 -0.73
C GLY A 378 -3.88 -11.46 -0.08
N ILE A 379 -2.81 -10.91 0.51
CA ILE A 379 -1.77 -11.71 1.17
C ILE A 379 -2.34 -12.48 2.36
N VAL A 380 -3.18 -11.85 3.18
CA VAL A 380 -3.82 -12.50 4.34
C VAL A 380 -4.78 -13.60 3.88
N ASN A 381 -5.60 -13.34 2.86
CA ASN A 381 -6.46 -14.36 2.26
C ASN A 381 -5.65 -15.56 1.73
N ALA A 382 -4.55 -15.27 1.02
CA ALA A 382 -3.68 -16.27 0.42
C ALA A 382 -2.91 -17.11 1.45
N ALA A 383 -2.62 -16.56 2.62
CA ALA A 383 -2.04 -17.32 3.74
C ALA A 383 -2.97 -18.44 4.23
N GLY A 384 -4.28 -18.32 4.00
CA GLY A 384 -5.29 -19.34 4.32
C GLY A 384 -5.59 -19.48 5.82
N ARG A 385 -5.03 -18.61 6.66
CA ARG A 385 -5.31 -18.52 8.10
C ARG A 385 -6.37 -17.44 8.31
N PHE A 386 -7.64 -17.84 8.17
CA PHE A 386 -8.75 -16.92 8.37
C PHE A 386 -9.00 -16.66 9.86
N SER A 387 -8.57 -15.49 10.32
CA SER A 387 -8.79 -15.01 11.68
C SER A 387 -10.28 -14.92 12.03
N ALA A 388 -10.62 -15.16 13.30
CA ALA A 388 -12.00 -15.14 13.76
C ALA A 388 -12.60 -13.72 13.79
N SER A 389 -11.76 -12.69 13.77
CA SER A 389 -12.11 -11.26 13.70
C SER A 389 -10.84 -10.44 13.45
N THR A 390 -10.99 -9.16 13.11
CA THR A 390 -9.86 -8.21 13.10
C THR A 390 -9.12 -8.15 14.44
N ALA A 391 -9.83 -8.21 15.57
CA ALA A 391 -9.20 -8.22 16.89
C ALA A 391 -8.26 -9.43 17.09
N ALA A 392 -8.61 -10.59 16.54
CA ALA A 392 -7.75 -11.77 16.58
C ALA A 392 -6.50 -11.58 15.69
N GLU A 393 -6.69 -11.00 14.51
CA GLU A 393 -5.60 -10.66 13.57
C GLU A 393 -4.61 -9.67 14.21
N LEU A 394 -5.11 -8.57 14.77
CA LEU A 394 -4.29 -7.56 15.44
C LEU A 394 -3.59 -8.13 16.68
N THR A 395 -4.25 -8.99 17.45
CA THR A 395 -3.58 -9.69 18.56
C THR A 395 -2.43 -10.58 18.07
N HIS A 396 -2.56 -11.18 16.88
CA HIS A 396 -1.47 -11.94 16.27
C HIS A 396 -0.32 -11.01 15.86
N ILE A 397 -0.60 -9.94 15.10
CA ILE A 397 0.37 -8.94 14.65
C ILE A 397 1.18 -8.36 15.81
N TYR A 398 0.49 -7.97 16.90
CA TYR A 398 1.13 -7.38 18.08
C TYR A 398 1.61 -8.40 19.12
N SER A 399 1.59 -9.71 18.80
CA SER A 399 2.14 -10.71 19.71
C SER A 399 3.64 -10.48 19.93
N ARG A 400 4.11 -10.72 21.17
CA ARG A 400 5.48 -10.38 21.58
C ARG A 400 6.59 -11.00 20.71
N SER A 401 6.31 -12.11 20.03
CA SER A 401 7.24 -12.75 19.09
C SER A 401 7.60 -11.85 17.90
N PHE A 402 6.73 -10.92 17.51
CA PHE A 402 6.99 -9.99 16.42
C PHE A 402 7.64 -8.70 16.92
N LEU A 403 7.29 -8.23 18.11
CA LEU A 403 7.74 -6.91 18.61
C LEU A 403 9.10 -6.91 19.33
N SER A 404 9.63 -8.07 19.75
CA SER A 404 10.91 -8.17 20.48
C SER A 404 12.11 -8.58 19.63
N ALA A 405 11.91 -8.85 18.34
CA ALA A 405 12.99 -9.26 17.43
C ALA A 405 13.44 -8.06 16.58
N GLU A 406 14.75 -7.94 16.32
CA GLU A 406 15.28 -6.97 15.35
C GLU A 406 14.76 -7.20 13.91
N THR A 407 14.11 -8.34 13.67
CA THR A 407 13.38 -8.65 12.44
C THR A 407 12.19 -9.51 12.86
N PRO A 408 10.97 -8.95 12.92
CA PRO A 408 9.78 -9.73 13.25
C PRO A 408 9.66 -10.89 12.25
N PRO A 409 9.52 -12.16 12.68
CA PRO A 409 9.33 -13.24 11.71
C PRO A 409 8.12 -12.94 10.84
N GLY A 410 8.23 -13.01 9.52
CA GLY A 410 7.11 -12.69 8.62
C GLY A 410 6.92 -11.22 8.26
N PHE A 411 7.78 -10.30 8.73
CA PHE A 411 7.78 -8.90 8.30
C PHE A 411 9.19 -8.37 8.00
N SER A 412 9.28 -7.47 7.03
CA SER A 412 10.48 -6.66 6.79
C SER A 412 10.35 -5.34 7.53
N ASP A 413 11.25 -5.11 8.49
CA ASP A 413 11.26 -3.90 9.32
C ASP A 413 11.74 -2.67 8.52
N ILE A 414 10.96 -1.59 8.53
CA ILE A 414 11.23 -0.37 7.75
C ILE A 414 11.81 0.69 8.66
N SER A 415 13.14 0.71 8.78
CA SER A 415 13.83 1.58 9.74
C SER A 415 14.43 2.86 9.13
N SER A 416 13.93 3.33 7.98
CA SER A 416 14.46 4.52 7.31
C SER A 416 13.38 5.40 6.68
N GLY A 417 13.54 6.71 6.82
CA GLY A 417 12.60 7.73 6.32
C GLY A 417 11.78 8.39 7.43
N THR A 418 10.86 9.25 7.01
CA THR A 418 9.97 10.03 7.90
C THR A 418 8.57 10.12 7.33
N CYS A 419 7.58 10.25 8.21
CA CYS A 419 6.18 10.43 7.86
C CYS A 419 5.54 11.54 8.74
N GLY A 420 4.25 11.79 8.57
CA GLY A 420 3.52 12.82 9.35
C GLY A 420 3.60 14.24 8.79
N MET A 421 4.12 14.41 7.57
CA MET A 421 4.18 15.71 6.87
C MET A 421 2.96 15.90 5.97
N SER A 422 2.30 17.06 6.07
CA SER A 422 1.14 17.44 5.22
C SER A 422 1.31 18.82 4.60
N ALA A 423 0.64 19.06 3.47
CA ALA A 423 0.55 20.36 2.81
C ALA A 423 -0.14 21.43 3.68
N THR A 424 -0.99 21.02 4.62
CA THR A 424 -1.74 21.91 5.52
C THR A 424 -1.02 22.20 6.85
N GLY A 425 0.14 21.58 7.09
CA GLY A 425 0.95 21.80 8.29
C GLY A 425 1.80 20.59 8.69
N VAL A 426 2.65 20.78 9.69
CA VAL A 426 3.32 19.67 10.40
C VAL A 426 2.43 19.32 11.59
N PHE A 427 1.80 18.14 11.58
CA PHE A 427 1.01 17.66 12.72
C PHE A 427 1.97 17.14 13.79
N ASP A 428 2.78 16.14 13.44
CA ASP A 428 3.91 15.61 14.18
C ASP A 428 4.80 14.84 13.18
N ILE A 429 6.12 15.05 13.20
CA ILE A 429 7.04 14.29 12.33
C ILE A 429 7.49 13.03 13.07
N TYR A 430 7.22 11.88 12.46
CA TYR A 430 7.68 10.60 12.98
C TYR A 430 8.88 10.10 12.18
N LEU A 431 9.80 9.44 12.88
CA LEU A 431 10.96 8.77 12.31
C LEU A 431 10.66 7.28 12.25
N ALA A 432 10.97 6.65 11.11
CA ALA A 432 11.05 5.20 11.07
C ALA A 432 12.20 4.72 11.97
N THR A 433 11.96 3.66 12.72
CA THR A 433 12.93 3.09 13.68
C THR A 433 12.96 1.58 13.56
N ARG A 434 13.75 0.90 14.40
CA ARG A 434 13.68 -0.56 14.45
C ARG A 434 12.47 -0.99 15.27
N GLY A 435 11.76 -1.99 14.77
CA GLY A 435 10.51 -2.48 15.35
C GLY A 435 9.35 -1.54 15.04
N TRP A 436 8.28 -1.61 15.85
CA TRP A 436 7.07 -0.86 15.55
C TRP A 436 7.31 0.65 15.57
N ASP A 437 6.86 1.35 14.52
CA ASP A 437 6.82 2.81 14.46
C ASP A 437 5.55 3.35 13.78
N PHE A 438 5.33 4.66 13.93
CA PHE A 438 4.16 5.36 13.37
C PHE A 438 4.18 5.50 11.85
N CYS A 439 5.25 5.13 11.16
CA CYS A 439 5.31 5.25 9.71
C CYS A 439 4.95 3.96 8.99
N SER A 440 5.36 2.82 9.55
CA SER A 440 5.27 1.53 8.88
C SER A 440 4.66 0.42 9.74
N GLY A 441 4.31 0.73 10.99
CA GLY A 441 3.83 -0.27 11.94
C GLY A 441 4.89 -1.33 12.17
N VAL A 442 4.53 -2.61 12.06
CA VAL A 442 5.50 -3.72 12.14
C VAL A 442 6.31 -3.93 10.85
N GLY A 443 6.05 -3.16 9.79
CA GLY A 443 6.73 -3.23 8.50
C GLY A 443 5.94 -3.93 7.40
N SER A 444 6.66 -4.32 6.33
CA SER A 444 6.09 -4.93 5.12
C SER A 444 6.03 -6.47 5.18
N PRO A 445 5.26 -7.16 4.33
CA PRO A 445 5.19 -8.62 4.37
C PRO A 445 6.54 -9.28 4.05
N LEU A 446 6.86 -10.34 4.79
CA LEU A 446 7.97 -11.26 4.48
C LEU A 446 7.44 -12.70 4.50
N GLY A 447 6.71 -13.06 3.44
CA GLY A 447 6.00 -14.32 3.31
C GLY A 447 4.69 -14.34 4.11
N TYR A 448 4.13 -15.54 4.30
CA TYR A 448 2.82 -15.74 4.92
C TYR A 448 2.85 -15.96 6.44
N SER A 449 4.03 -16.05 7.08
CA SER A 449 4.10 -16.48 8.49
C SER A 449 3.56 -15.46 9.49
N GLY A 450 3.49 -14.19 9.11
CA GLY A 450 2.88 -13.14 9.92
C GLY A 450 1.36 -13.02 9.75
N LYS A 451 0.71 -14.02 9.14
CA LYS A 451 -0.72 -14.05 8.77
C LYS A 451 -1.32 -15.37 9.24
#